data_AF-A0A5B8XQN3-F1
#
_entry.id   AF-A0A5B8XQN3-F1
#
_cell.length_a   1.000
_cell.length_b   1.000
_cell.length_c   1.000
_cell.angle_alpha   90.00
_cell.angle_beta   90.00
_cell.angle_gamma   90.00
#
_symmetry.space_group_name_H-M   'P 1'
#
loop_
_entity.id
_entity.type
_entity.pdbx_description
1 polymer ?
#
loop_
_entity_poly.entity_id
_entity_poly.type
_entity_poly.pdbx_seq_one_letter_code
_entity_poly.pdbx_strand_id
1 'polypeptide(L)'
;MQADWNGHAIKITGNWTFRWLFLAPEYELWIDDQRIDRTGGPRLSPKLEAMVEDEGEIFHIEADILSIAGWRPKCDLSVGGELLKSDKIEVENFLNPFLVIFILAATSVMLYVGPTVLRDLIN
;
A
#
# COMPACT_ATOMS: atom_id res chain seq x y z
N MET A 1 -6.25 8.25 -3.27
CA MET A 1 -7.01 8.55 -4.50
C MET A 1 -8.49 8.48 -4.16
N GLN A 2 -9.31 9.37 -4.73
CA GLN A 2 -10.75 9.38 -4.54
C GLN A 2 -11.45 9.73 -5.86
N ALA A 3 -12.58 9.10 -6.13
CA ALA A 3 -13.44 9.33 -7.28
C ALA A 3 -14.90 9.16 -6.86
N ASP A 4 -15.80 9.94 -7.46
CA ASP A 4 -17.24 9.80 -7.29
C ASP A 4 -17.82 9.13 -8.54
N TRP A 5 -18.65 8.11 -8.34
CA TRP A 5 -19.30 7.37 -9.43
C TRP A 5 -20.73 7.01 -9.02
N ASN A 6 -21.73 7.42 -9.81
CA ASN A 6 -23.16 7.21 -9.53
C ASN A 6 -23.62 7.59 -8.10
N GLY A 7 -22.99 8.58 -7.48
CA GLY A 7 -23.29 8.98 -6.10
C GLY A 7 -22.58 8.15 -5.02
N HIS A 8 -21.82 7.13 -5.42
CA HIS A 8 -20.91 6.39 -4.55
C HIS A 8 -19.53 7.06 -4.49
N ALA A 9 -18.97 7.18 -3.29
CA ALA A 9 -17.62 7.69 -3.08
C ALA A 9 -16.62 6.51 -3.05
N ILE A 10 -15.84 6.37 -4.12
CA ILE A 10 -14.79 5.35 -4.23
C ILE A 10 -13.46 5.95 -3.76
N LYS A 11 -12.86 5.33 -2.74
CA LYS A 11 -11.59 5.75 -2.17
C LYS A 11 -10.59 4.60 -2.16
N ILE A 12 -9.38 4.90 -2.60
CA ILE A 12 -8.27 3.95 -2.63
C ILE A 12 -7.10 4.54 -1.86
N THR A 13 -6.64 3.80 -0.86
CA THR A 13 -5.57 4.22 0.07
C THR A 13 -4.51 3.15 0.19
N GLY A 14 -3.28 3.57 0.47
CA GLY A 14 -2.17 2.67 0.80
C GLY A 14 -1.67 2.90 2.23
N ASN A 15 -1.18 1.85 2.90
CA ASN A 15 -0.64 1.93 4.25
C ASN A 15 0.54 0.97 4.45
N TRP A 16 1.61 1.47 5.07
CA TRP A 16 2.82 0.70 5.41
C TRP A 16 2.79 0.01 6.80
N THR A 17 1.70 0.12 7.55
CA THR A 17 1.63 -0.32 8.96
C THR A 17 1.72 -1.85 9.13
N PHE A 18 1.04 -2.64 8.31
CA PHE A 18 0.87 -4.08 8.58
C PHE A 18 1.96 -4.99 8.00
N ARG A 19 2.67 -4.58 6.93
CA ARG A 19 3.55 -5.49 6.17
C ARG A 19 4.98 -4.97 5.98
N TRP A 20 5.51 -4.28 7.00
CA TRP A 20 6.85 -3.72 6.99
C TRP A 20 7.97 -4.75 6.75
N LEU A 21 7.81 -5.99 7.23
CA LEU A 21 8.73 -7.12 6.94
C LEU A 21 8.85 -7.47 5.46
N PHE A 22 7.80 -7.22 4.67
CA PHE A 22 7.76 -7.55 3.24
C PHE A 22 8.16 -6.38 2.34
N LEU A 23 8.55 -5.24 2.93
CA LEU A 23 8.88 -4.00 2.23
C LEU A 23 7.81 -3.63 1.17
N ALA A 24 6.55 -3.87 1.48
CA ALA A 24 5.44 -3.56 0.61
C ALA A 24 4.26 -2.96 1.40
N PRO A 25 3.61 -1.92 0.88
CA PRO A 25 2.40 -1.39 1.47
C PRO A 25 1.22 -2.34 1.25
N GLU A 26 0.20 -2.17 2.08
CA GLU A 26 -1.13 -2.73 1.87
C GLU A 26 -2.00 -1.65 1.21
N TYR A 27 -2.85 -2.07 0.28
CA TYR A 27 -3.80 -1.23 -0.41
C TYR A 27 -5.22 -1.64 -0.05
N GLU A 28 -6.09 -0.66 0.07
CA GLU A 28 -7.48 -0.87 0.47
C GLU A 28 -8.42 -0.14 -0.48
N LEU A 29 -9.52 -0.80 -0.83
CA LEU A 29 -10.63 -0.25 -1.60
C LEU A 29 -11.78 0.04 -0.65
N TRP A 30 -12.23 1.29 -0.65
CA TRP A 30 -13.33 1.79 0.16
C TRP A 30 -14.42 2.33 -0.75
N ILE A 31 -15.67 2.01 -0.44
CA ILE A 31 -16.86 2.51 -1.13
C ILE A 31 -17.82 3.00 -0.05
N ASP A 32 -18.25 4.26 -0.11
CA ASP A 32 -19.14 4.89 0.88
C ASP A 32 -18.67 4.69 2.33
N ASP A 33 -17.38 4.92 2.56
CA ASP A 33 -16.70 4.71 3.85
C ASP A 33 -16.70 3.28 4.39
N GLN A 34 -17.09 2.29 3.57
CA GLN A 34 -16.97 0.87 3.88
C GLN A 34 -15.77 0.26 3.15
N ARG A 35 -14.91 -0.43 3.89
CA ARG A 35 -13.79 -1.18 3.29
C ARG A 35 -14.32 -2.46 2.65
N ILE A 36 -14.23 -2.54 1.33
CA ILE A 36 -14.74 -3.66 0.55
C ILE A 36 -13.65 -4.71 0.31
N ASP A 37 -12.46 -4.26 -0.10
CA ASP A 37 -11.35 -5.15 -0.43
C ASP A 37 -10.02 -4.62 0.12
N ARG A 38 -9.07 -5.54 0.30
CA ARG A 38 -7.70 -5.23 0.66
C ARG A 38 -6.73 -6.21 0.01
N THR A 39 -5.63 -5.67 -0.50
CA THR A 39 -4.55 -6.47 -1.08
C THR A 39 -3.21 -5.90 -0.65
N GLY A 40 -2.24 -6.77 -0.42
CA GLY A 40 -0.88 -6.33 -0.11
C GLY A 40 0.16 -7.39 -0.43
N GLY A 41 1.42 -7.06 -0.13
CA GLY A 41 2.58 -7.93 -0.36
C GLY A 41 3.45 -7.43 -1.50
N PRO A 42 4.58 -8.11 -1.79
CA PRO A 42 5.61 -7.64 -2.73
C PRO A 42 5.18 -7.86 -4.19
N ARG A 43 3.96 -7.44 -4.55
CA ARG A 43 3.43 -7.47 -5.91
C ARG A 43 3.68 -6.12 -6.56
N LEU A 44 4.17 -6.15 -7.79
CA LEU A 44 4.35 -4.93 -8.61
C LEU A 44 2.99 -4.38 -9.07
N SER A 45 2.03 -5.27 -9.32
CA SER A 45 0.70 -4.92 -9.80
C SER A 45 -0.40 -5.48 -8.88
N PRO A 46 -0.59 -4.92 -7.67
CA PRO A 46 -1.73 -5.26 -6.85
C PRO A 46 -3.03 -4.85 -7.55
N LYS A 47 -4.02 -5.74 -7.52
CA LYS A 47 -5.36 -5.50 -8.03
C LYS A 47 -6.36 -5.57 -6.88
N LEU A 48 -7.29 -4.63 -6.83
CA LEU A 48 -8.43 -4.62 -5.93
C LEU A 48 -9.70 -4.72 -6.77
N GLU A 49 -10.66 -5.51 -6.29
CA GLU A 49 -11.90 -5.77 -7.02
C GLU A 49 -13.10 -5.66 -6.08
N ALA A 50 -14.18 -5.08 -6.56
CA ALA A 50 -15.45 -5.02 -5.86
C ALA A 50 -16.61 -5.17 -6.84
N MET A 51 -17.71 -5.76 -6.37
CA MET A 51 -18.99 -5.76 -7.06
C MET A 51 -19.96 -4.92 -6.27
N VAL A 52 -20.57 -3.93 -6.92
CA VAL A 52 -21.57 -3.05 -6.32
C VAL A 52 -22.87 -3.19 -7.11
N GLU A 53 -23.98 -3.39 -6.41
CA GLU A 53 -25.32 -3.38 -7.01
C GLU A 53 -25.88 -1.97 -6.91
N ASP A 54 -26.19 -1.37 -8.06
CA ASP A 54 -26.79 -0.04 -8.17
C ASP A 54 -27.95 -0.11 -9.17
N GLU A 55 -29.10 0.46 -8.81
CA GLU A 55 -30.36 0.42 -9.59
C GLU A 55 -30.80 -0.97 -10.12
N GLY A 56 -30.33 -2.06 -9.49
CA GLY A 56 -30.64 -3.44 -9.90
C GLY A 56 -29.67 -4.02 -10.95
N GLU A 57 -28.61 -3.30 -11.30
CA GLU A 57 -27.49 -3.78 -12.11
C GLU A 57 -26.24 -3.99 -11.23
N ILE A 58 -25.45 -5.01 -11.55
CA ILE A 58 -24.20 -5.31 -10.84
C ILE A 58 -23.04 -4.71 -11.63
N PHE A 59 -22.36 -3.74 -11.03
CA PHE A 59 -21.17 -3.11 -11.57
C PHE A 59 -19.90 -3.70 -10.95
N HIS A 60 -18.95 -4.06 -11.81
CA HIS A 60 -17.63 -4.50 -11.39
C HIS A 60 -16.70 -3.29 -11.32
N ILE A 61 -16.18 -3.00 -10.13
CA ILE A 61 -15.18 -1.96 -9.89
C ILE A 61 -13.81 -2.63 -9.76
N GLU A 62 -12.88 -2.25 -10.61
CA GLU A 62 -11.50 -2.73 -10.59
C GLU A 62 -10.55 -1.57 -10.34
N ALA A 63 -9.57 -1.78 -9.47
CA ALA A 63 -8.49 -0.84 -9.24
C ALA A 63 -7.16 -1.55 -9.47
N ASP A 64 -6.54 -1.24 -10.61
CA ASP A 64 -5.22 -1.73 -11.00
C ASP A 64 -4.15 -0.78 -10.50
N ILE A 65 -3.38 -1.23 -9.54
CA ILE A 65 -2.34 -0.45 -8.89
C ILE A 65 -0.99 -0.86 -9.46
N LEU A 66 -0.18 0.11 -9.88
CA LEU A 66 1.23 -0.10 -10.21
C LEU A 66 2.09 0.41 -9.05
N SER A 67 2.57 -0.54 -8.24
CA SER A 67 3.39 -0.28 -7.05
C SER A 67 4.87 -0.55 -7.31
N ILE A 68 5.62 0.53 -7.53
CA ILE A 68 7.08 0.50 -7.55
C ILE A 68 7.56 0.99 -6.18
N ALA A 69 8.05 0.07 -5.35
CA ALA A 69 8.57 0.33 -4.00
C ALA A 69 7.58 1.07 -3.07
N GLY A 70 6.27 1.03 -3.35
CA GLY A 70 5.23 1.71 -2.59
C GLY A 70 5.34 3.24 -2.56
N TRP A 71 6.16 3.86 -3.41
CA TRP A 71 6.27 5.32 -3.52
C TRP A 71 5.25 5.86 -4.52
N ARG A 72 4.20 6.54 -4.04
CA ARG A 72 3.14 7.19 -4.84
C ARG A 72 2.70 6.33 -6.04
N PRO A 73 2.22 5.10 -5.79
CA PRO A 73 1.89 4.15 -6.82
C PRO A 73 0.76 4.69 -7.70
N LYS A 74 0.84 4.41 -9.00
CA LYS A 74 -0.22 4.78 -9.94
C LYS A 74 -1.39 3.82 -9.76
N CYS A 75 -2.61 4.32 -9.87
CA CYS A 75 -3.82 3.51 -9.81
C CYS A 75 -4.75 3.90 -10.95
N ASP A 76 -5.16 2.89 -11.70
CA ASP A 76 -6.16 3.01 -12.75
C ASP A 76 -7.45 2.37 -12.21
N LEU A 77 -8.47 3.20 -12.01
CA LEU A 77 -9.79 2.81 -11.51
C LEU A 77 -10.75 2.67 -12.69
N SER A 78 -11.30 1.48 -12.88
CA SER A 78 -12.30 1.17 -13.89
C SER A 78 -13.60 0.67 -13.26
N VAL A 79 -14.71 0.98 -13.92
CA VAL A 79 -16.04 0.47 -13.55
C VAL A 79 -16.70 -0.12 -14.80
N GLY A 80 -17.12 -1.37 -14.74
CA GLY A 80 -17.72 -2.07 -15.88
C GLY A 80 -16.79 -2.21 -17.10
N GLY A 81 -15.46 -2.10 -16.88
CA GLY A 81 -14.46 -2.10 -17.95
C GLY A 81 -14.15 -0.72 -18.55
N GLU A 82 -14.83 0.35 -18.13
CA GLU A 82 -14.51 1.72 -18.53
C GLU A 82 -13.59 2.41 -17.51
N LEU A 83 -12.54 3.07 -17.98
CA LEU A 83 -11.62 3.81 -17.12
C LEU A 83 -12.31 5.07 -16.57
N LEU A 84 -12.60 5.07 -15.28
CA LEU A 84 -13.19 6.20 -14.59
C LEU A 84 -12.13 7.26 -14.26
N LYS A 85 -11.02 6.84 -13.67
CA LYS A 85 -9.98 7.77 -13.21
C LYS A 85 -8.61 7.09 -13.13
N SER A 86 -7.57 7.82 -13.47
CA SER A 86 -6.17 7.41 -13.29
C SER A 86 -5.46 8.45 -12.43
N ASP A 87 -4.98 8.06 -11.25
CA ASP A 87 -4.30 8.97 -10.33
C ASP A 87 -3.28 8.23 -9.45
N LYS A 88 -2.49 8.99 -8.68
CA LYS A 88 -1.57 8.44 -7.69
C LYS A 88 -2.28 8.19 -6.37
N ILE A 89 -1.99 7.06 -5.73
CA ILE A 89 -2.45 6.79 -4.37
C ILE A 89 -1.51 7.45 -3.38
N GLU A 90 -2.10 8.05 -2.35
CA GLU A 90 -1.38 8.50 -1.18
C GLU A 90 -1.17 7.30 -0.25
N VAL A 91 0.09 7.06 0.11
CA VAL A 91 0.48 5.93 0.95
C VAL A 91 0.94 6.45 2.30
N GLU A 92 0.24 6.06 3.35
CA GLU A 92 0.52 6.47 4.72
C GLU A 92 1.65 5.66 5.35
N ASN A 93 2.25 6.21 6.42
CA ASN A 93 3.27 5.56 7.25
C ASN A 93 4.56 5.17 6.50
N PHE A 94 4.94 5.96 5.48
CA PHE A 94 6.15 5.75 4.70
C PHE A 94 7.47 5.78 5.52
N LEU A 95 7.44 6.28 6.76
CA LEU A 95 8.61 6.24 7.65
C LEU A 95 8.95 4.80 8.13
N ASN A 96 7.95 3.93 8.21
CA ASN A 96 8.11 2.55 8.70
C ASN A 96 9.15 1.73 7.92
N PRO A 97 9.13 1.67 6.57
CA PRO A 97 10.15 0.94 5.82
C PRO A 97 11.57 1.49 6.05
N PHE A 98 11.75 2.80 6.23
CA PHE A 98 13.06 3.37 6.56
C PHE A 98 13.55 2.93 7.94
N LEU A 99 12.66 2.93 8.93
CA LEU A 99 12.98 2.46 10.28
C LEU A 99 13.44 0.99 10.28
N VAL A 100 12.80 0.14 9.47
CA VAL A 100 13.19 -1.27 9.32
C VAL A 100 14.59 -1.39 8.72
N ILE A 101 14.88 -0.65 7.64
CA ILE A 101 16.21 -0.65 7.02
C ILE A 101 17.26 -0.18 8.03
N PHE A 102 16.95 0.87 8.80
CA PHE A 102 17.84 1.37 9.85
C PHE A 102 18.10 0.33 10.94
N ILE A 103 17.07 -0.35 11.44
CA ILE A 103 17.21 -1.43 12.43
C ILE A 103 18.09 -2.56 11.89
N LEU A 104 17.85 -2.99 10.64
CA LEU A 104 18.65 -4.04 10.01
C LEU A 104 20.11 -3.63 9.84
N ALA A 105 20.36 -2.39 9.41
CA ALA A 105 21.71 -1.85 9.27
C ALA A 105 22.43 -1.73 10.63
N ALA A 106 21.77 -1.17 11.65
CA ALA A 106 22.32 -1.03 12.99
C ALA A 106 22.63 -2.40 13.62
N THR A 107 21.73 -3.37 13.47
CA THR A 107 21.94 -4.76 13.93
C THR A 107 23.11 -5.40 13.22
N SER A 108 23.23 -5.20 11.89
CA SER A 108 24.36 -5.71 11.11
C SER A 108 25.69 -5.12 11.55
N VAL A 109 25.73 -3.81 11.86
CA VAL A 109 26.91 -3.13 12.39
C VAL A 109 27.29 -3.68 13.76
N MET A 110 26.32 -3.85 14.68
CA MET A 110 26.59 -4.46 15.99
C MET A 110 27.16 -5.87 15.88
N LEU A 111 26.59 -6.69 14.98
CA LEU A 111 27.09 -8.04 14.72
C LEU A 111 28.51 -8.04 14.12
N TYR A 112 28.79 -7.11 13.20
CA TYR A 112 30.08 -7.01 12.52
C TYR A 112 31.20 -6.48 13.42
N VAL A 113 30.93 -5.41 14.18
CA VAL A 113 31.88 -4.79 15.11
C VAL A 113 32.14 -5.70 16.32
N GLY A 114 31.15 -6.50 16.71
CA GLY A 114 31.24 -7.44 17.81
C GLY A 114 31.34 -6.76 19.19
N PRO A 115 31.05 -7.50 20.28
CA PRO A 115 31.12 -6.96 21.65
C PRO A 115 32.55 -6.62 22.10
N THR A 116 33.57 -7.08 21.37
CA THR A 116 34.99 -6.86 21.68
C THR A 116 35.45 -5.44 21.40
N VAL A 117 35.06 -4.82 20.28
CA VAL A 117 35.45 -3.42 19.97
C VAL A 117 34.76 -2.43 20.91
N LEU A 118 33.51 -2.72 21.32
CA LEU A 118 32.81 -1.94 22.34
C LEU A 118 33.48 -2.03 23.72
N ARG A 119 34.08 -3.17 24.07
CA ARG A 119 34.86 -3.32 25.32
C ARG A 119 36.18 -2.55 25.29
N ASP A 120 36.85 -2.53 24.14
CA ASP A 120 38.11 -1.77 23.98
C ASP A 120 37.89 -0.24 23.93
N LEU A 121 36.68 0.23 23.64
CA LEU A 121 36.35 1.66 23.60
C LEU A 121 35.87 2.22 24.96
N ILE A 122 35.48 1.33 25.88
CA ILE A 122 35.02 1.67 27.24
C ILE A 122 36.17 1.57 28.27
N ASN A 123 37.27 0.88 27.94
CA ASN A 123 38.53 0.85 28.70
C ASN A 123 39.50 1.93 28.23
#